data_AF-A0A139PF40-F1
#
_entry.id   AF-A0A139PF40-F1
#
_cell.length_a   1.000
_cell.length_b   1.000
_cell.length_c   1.000
_cell.angle_alpha   90.00
_cell.angle_beta   90.00
_cell.angle_gamma   90.00
#
_symmetry.space_group_name_H-M   'P 1'
#
loop_
_entity.id
_entity.type
_entity.pdbx_description
1 polymer ?
#
loop_
_entity_poly.entity_id
_entity_poly.type
_entity_poly.pdbx_seq_one_letter_code
_entity_poly.pdbx_strand_id
1 'polypeptide(L)'
;MVRAQLLQTAAQLANFDMEDKVKSVKTLLSDAKEDIQNMIKETRQTAFDMVGYLSGSEVTNLLSGFDTTSFWDEGVASDTKTAATSFLTQIEQLGESLVKASGSFETIDTDRAEDFNNLLSDVKQTWRGKNGSAN
;
A
#
# COMPACT_ATOMS: atom_id res chain seq x y z
N MET A 1 -3.32 24.39 11.32
CA MET A 1 -2.96 24.23 9.89
C MET A 1 -1.81 23.26 9.61
N VAL A 2 -0.57 23.50 10.07
CA VAL A 2 0.60 22.65 9.71
C VAL A 2 0.42 21.17 10.08
N ARG A 3 -0.20 20.88 11.22
CA ARG A 3 -0.46 19.49 11.67
C ARG A 3 -1.45 18.75 10.77
N ALA A 4 -2.47 19.45 10.27
CA ALA A 4 -3.47 18.86 9.41
C ALA A 4 -2.85 18.46 8.05
N GLN A 5 -2.09 19.38 7.45
CA GLN A 5 -1.39 19.13 6.19
C GLN A 5 -0.37 17.98 6.30
N LEU A 6 0.41 17.92 7.38
CA LEU A 6 1.37 16.83 7.58
C LEU A 6 0.70 15.45 7.62
N LEU A 7 -0.45 15.33 8.30
CA LEU A 7 -1.20 14.07 8.38
C LEU A 7 -1.80 13.67 7.02
N GLN A 8 -2.35 14.63 6.27
CA GLN A 8 -2.87 14.39 4.93
C GLN A 8 -1.77 13.94 3.97
N THR A 9 -0.61 14.60 3.98
CA THR A 9 0.53 14.23 3.15
C THR A 9 1.09 12.86 3.54
N ALA A 10 1.18 12.53 4.83
CA ALA A 10 1.63 11.22 5.28
C ALA A 10 0.70 10.09 4.81
N ALA A 11 -0.62 10.31 4.88
CA ALA A 11 -1.61 9.37 4.36
C ALA A 11 -1.47 9.14 2.85
N GLN A 12 -1.33 10.22 2.07
CA GLN A 12 -1.14 10.12 0.61
C GLN A 12 0.16 9.40 0.25
N LEU A 13 1.26 9.72 0.94
CA LEU A 13 2.55 9.07 0.71
C LEU A 13 2.49 7.57 1.01
N ALA A 14 1.83 7.18 2.11
CA ALA A 14 1.65 5.77 2.46
C ALA A 14 0.82 5.02 1.40
N ASN A 15 -0.24 5.63 0.87
CA ASN A 15 -1.04 5.04 -0.19
C ASN A 15 -0.19 4.82 -1.46
N PHE A 16 0.57 5.82 -1.90
CA PHE A 16 1.41 5.70 -3.10
C PHE A 16 2.48 4.61 -2.97
N ASP A 17 3.21 4.59 -1.85
CA ASP A 17 4.21 3.54 -1.61
C ASP A 17 3.54 2.16 -1.64
N MET A 18 2.37 2.02 -1.01
CA MET A 18 1.67 0.74 -0.94
C MET A 18 1.12 0.28 -2.29
N GLU A 19 0.59 1.18 -3.12
CA GLU A 19 0.18 0.87 -4.50
C GLU A 19 1.37 0.30 -5.31
N ASP A 20 2.55 0.90 -5.18
CA ASP A 20 3.75 0.44 -5.87
C ASP A 20 4.24 -0.90 -5.33
N LYS A 21 4.15 -1.15 -4.02
CA LYS A 21 4.41 -2.48 -3.45
C LYS A 21 3.44 -3.53 -3.97
N VAL A 22 2.14 -3.23 -4.07
CA VAL A 22 1.14 -4.17 -4.62
C VAL A 22 1.43 -4.48 -6.08
N LYS A 23 1.82 -3.48 -6.89
CA LYS A 23 2.26 -3.70 -8.28
C LYS A 23 3.50 -4.60 -8.32
N SER A 24 4.50 -4.32 -7.48
CA SER A 24 5.73 -5.12 -7.41
C SER A 24 5.46 -6.58 -7.05
N VAL A 25 4.58 -6.86 -6.08
CA VAL A 25 4.17 -8.24 -5.74
C VAL A 25 3.53 -8.94 -6.93
N LYS A 26 2.64 -8.25 -7.66
CA LYS A 26 1.99 -8.82 -8.86
C LYS A 26 3.00 -9.13 -9.96
N THR A 27 3.97 -8.25 -10.18
CA THR A 27 5.07 -8.46 -11.15
C THR A 27 5.93 -9.65 -10.74
N LEU A 28 6.43 -9.70 -9.51
CA LEU A 28 7.26 -10.81 -9.02
C LEU A 28 6.57 -12.17 -9.15
N LEU A 29 5.26 -12.24 -8.86
CA LEU A 29 4.48 -13.47 -9.04
C LEU A 29 4.36 -13.86 -10.52
N SER A 30 4.15 -12.89 -11.40
CA SER A 30 4.06 -13.13 -12.85
C SER A 30 5.41 -13.61 -13.40
N ASP A 31 6.49 -12.91 -13.07
CA ASP A 31 7.84 -13.20 -13.53
C ASP A 31 8.28 -14.60 -13.04
N ALA A 32 8.07 -14.90 -11.75
CA ALA A 32 8.40 -16.23 -11.21
C ALA A 32 7.62 -17.36 -11.88
N LYS A 33 6.33 -17.15 -12.20
CA LYS A 33 5.52 -18.13 -12.92
C LYS A 33 6.01 -18.32 -14.36
N GLU A 34 6.38 -17.24 -15.04
CA GLU A 34 6.96 -17.28 -16.37
C GLU A 34 8.30 -18.02 -16.38
N ASP A 35 9.19 -17.74 -15.42
CA ASP A 35 10.47 -18.44 -15.27
C ASP A 35 10.29 -19.95 -15.11
N ILE A 36 9.32 -20.38 -14.29
CA ILE A 36 8.97 -21.80 -14.13
C ILE A 36 8.48 -22.39 -15.46
N GLN A 37 7.59 -21.70 -16.16
CA GLN A 37 7.07 -22.15 -17.45
C GLN A 37 8.17 -22.29 -18.50
N ASN A 38 9.10 -21.33 -18.55
CA ASN A 38 10.25 -21.35 -19.46
C ASN A 38 11.21 -22.50 -19.13
N MET A 39 11.58 -22.67 -17.86
CA MET A 39 12.41 -23.78 -17.41
C MET A 39 11.79 -25.15 -17.71
N ILE A 40 10.47 -25.28 -17.54
CA ILE A 40 9.75 -26.51 -17.89
C ILE A 40 9.84 -26.77 -19.40
N LYS A 41 9.54 -25.75 -20.21
CA LYS A 41 9.60 -25.85 -21.67
C LYS A 41 11.00 -26.25 -22.16
N GLU A 42 12.05 -25.60 -21.66
CA GLU A 42 13.44 -25.86 -22.02
C GLU A 42 13.88 -27.27 -21.62
N THR A 43 13.52 -27.72 -20.41
CA THR A 43 13.86 -29.07 -19.94
C THR A 43 13.15 -30.14 -20.75
N ARG A 44 11.85 -29.94 -21.06
CA ARG A 44 11.09 -30.89 -21.89
C ARG A 44 11.69 -30.95 -23.29
N GLN A 45 12.00 -29.80 -23.90
CA GLN A 45 12.65 -29.74 -25.20
C GLN A 45 13.99 -30.49 -25.20
N THR A 46 14.84 -30.19 -24.21
CA THR A 46 16.14 -30.89 -24.04
C THR A 46 15.96 -32.40 -23.96
N ALA A 47 14.98 -32.87 -23.18
CA ALA A 47 14.72 -34.31 -23.04
C ALA A 47 14.25 -34.96 -24.36
N PHE A 48 13.47 -34.26 -25.18
CA PHE A 48 13.10 -34.72 -26.53
C PHE A 48 14.27 -34.69 -27.51
N ASP A 49 15.22 -33.75 -27.35
CA ASP A 49 16.37 -33.60 -28.23
C ASP A 49 17.50 -34.61 -27.97
N MET A 50 17.48 -35.34 -26.83
CA MET A 50 18.42 -36.44 -26.54
C MET A 50 18.16 -37.72 -27.37
N VAL A 51 17.69 -37.57 -28.62
CA VAL A 51 17.34 -38.65 -29.55
C VAL A 51 18.47 -39.67 -29.65
N GLY A 52 18.12 -40.96 -29.53
CA GLY A 52 19.05 -42.09 -29.64
C GLY A 52 19.15 -42.98 -28.39
N TYR A 53 18.67 -42.50 -27.23
CA TYR A 53 18.67 -43.28 -25.98
C TYR A 53 17.28 -43.78 -25.57
N LEU A 54 16.24 -42.99 -25.85
CA LEU A 54 14.85 -43.26 -25.46
C LEU A 54 13.92 -43.02 -26.65
N SER A 55 12.84 -43.78 -26.71
CA SER A 55 11.69 -43.51 -27.59
C SER A 55 10.87 -42.31 -27.09
N GLY A 56 10.07 -41.70 -27.96
CA GLY A 56 9.22 -40.56 -27.59
C GLY A 56 8.22 -40.87 -26.47
N SER A 57 7.73 -42.11 -26.37
CA SER A 57 6.87 -42.55 -25.26
C SER A 57 7.63 -42.69 -23.94
N GLU A 58 8.88 -43.17 -23.98
CA GLU A 58 9.73 -43.24 -22.78
C GLU A 58 10.07 -41.84 -22.27
N VAL A 59 10.39 -40.88 -23.16
CA VAL A 59 10.59 -39.47 -22.80
C VAL A 59 9.32 -38.86 -22.20
N THR A 60 8.15 -39.12 -22.80
CA THR A 60 6.87 -38.62 -22.28
C THR A 60 6.57 -39.17 -20.89
N ASN A 61 6.83 -40.47 -20.66
CA ASN A 61 6.66 -41.10 -19.36
C ASN A 61 7.65 -40.56 -18.31
N LEU A 62 8.90 -40.30 -18.69
CA LEU A 62 9.92 -39.69 -17.84
C LEU A 62 9.50 -38.28 -17.37
N LEU A 63 8.89 -37.51 -18.27
CA LEU A 63 8.41 -36.14 -18.01
C LEU A 63 6.98 -36.11 -17.45
N SER A 64 6.44 -37.25 -17.01
CA SER A 64 5.13 -37.33 -16.37
C SER A 64 5.14 -36.53 -15.06
N GLY A 65 4.22 -35.58 -14.92
CA GLY A 65 4.17 -34.66 -13.79
C GLY A 65 5.25 -33.56 -13.82
N PHE A 66 6.04 -33.46 -14.89
CA PHE A 66 6.96 -32.33 -15.08
C PHE A 66 6.24 -31.16 -15.78
N ASP A 67 5.26 -30.57 -15.08
CA ASP A 67 4.40 -29.50 -15.57
C ASP A 67 4.27 -28.35 -14.55
N THR A 68 3.71 -27.23 -15.01
CA THR A 68 3.65 -26.00 -14.19
C THR A 68 2.88 -26.23 -12.90
N THR A 69 1.81 -27.02 -12.92
CA THR A 69 0.99 -27.30 -11.73
C THR A 69 1.72 -28.08 -10.65
N SER A 70 2.79 -28.77 -11.01
CA SER A 70 3.63 -29.52 -10.07
C SER A 70 4.68 -28.65 -9.36
N PHE A 71 4.95 -27.45 -9.89
CA PHE A 71 5.97 -26.53 -9.36
C PHE A 71 5.41 -25.15 -8.97
N TRP A 72 4.18 -24.85 -9.36
CA TRP A 72 3.51 -23.58 -9.08
C TRP A 72 2.19 -23.81 -8.37
N ASP A 73 2.07 -23.26 -7.17
CA ASP A 73 0.83 -23.26 -6.40
C ASP A 73 0.03 -21.99 -6.73
N GLU A 74 -1.00 -22.15 -7.56
CA GLU A 74 -1.89 -21.05 -7.93
C GLU A 74 -2.68 -20.51 -6.74
N GLY A 75 -2.97 -21.35 -5.74
CA GLY A 75 -3.64 -20.95 -4.51
C GLY A 75 -2.78 -19.99 -3.70
N VAL A 76 -1.52 -20.36 -3.44
CA VAL A 76 -0.56 -19.50 -2.73
C VAL A 76 -0.34 -18.18 -3.46
N ALA A 77 -0.23 -18.20 -4.80
CA ALA A 77 -0.09 -16.99 -5.60
C ALA A 77 -1.33 -16.07 -5.48
N SER A 78 -2.52 -16.66 -5.54
CA SER A 78 -3.80 -15.94 -5.37
C SER A 78 -3.93 -15.34 -3.96
N ASP A 79 -3.60 -16.12 -2.93
CA ASP A 79 -3.64 -15.68 -1.54
C ASP A 79 -2.64 -14.54 -1.29
N THR A 80 -1.45 -14.63 -1.86
CA THR A 80 -0.44 -13.57 -1.79
C THR A 80 -0.93 -12.26 -2.42
N LYS A 81 -1.55 -12.33 -3.61
CA LYS A 81 -2.15 -11.17 -4.28
C LYS A 81 -3.30 -10.56 -3.48
N THR A 82 -4.12 -11.43 -2.88
CA THR A 82 -5.24 -11.02 -2.03
C THR A 82 -4.72 -10.31 -0.78
N ALA A 83 -3.76 -10.89 -0.07
CA ALA A 83 -3.16 -10.30 1.12
C ALA A 83 -2.54 -8.93 0.83
N ALA A 84 -1.78 -8.79 -0.27
CA ALA A 84 -1.21 -7.50 -0.67
C ALA A 84 -2.30 -6.44 -0.95
N THR A 85 -3.36 -6.82 -1.65
CA THR A 85 -4.48 -5.92 -1.96
C THR A 85 -5.26 -5.54 -0.69
N SER A 86 -5.52 -6.50 0.20
CA SER A 86 -6.17 -6.24 1.49
C SER A 86 -5.36 -5.30 2.38
N PHE A 87 -4.03 -5.42 2.35
CA PHE A 87 -3.17 -4.52 3.11
C PHE A 87 -3.21 -3.09 2.56
N LEU A 88 -3.19 -2.91 1.23
CA LEU A 88 -3.43 -1.60 0.61
C LEU A 88 -4.76 -0.99 1.06
N THR A 89 -5.85 -1.76 1.04
CA THR A 89 -7.16 -1.29 1.51
C THR A 89 -7.13 -0.83 2.97
N GLN A 90 -6.39 -1.51 3.84
CA GLN A 90 -6.23 -1.07 5.24
C GLN A 90 -5.46 0.24 5.36
N ILE A 91 -4.44 0.44 4.53
CA ILE A 91 -3.66 1.69 4.47
C ILE A 91 -4.54 2.85 3.95
N GLU A 92 -5.36 2.61 2.93
CA GLU A 92 -6.32 3.60 2.41
C GLU A 92 -7.33 4.01 3.49
N GLN A 93 -7.93 3.04 4.20
CA GLN A 93 -8.88 3.30 5.29
C GLN A 93 -8.24 4.06 6.46
N LEU A 94 -6.99 3.73 6.80
CA LEU A 94 -6.22 4.48 7.78
C LEU A 94 -5.99 5.92 7.29
N GLY A 95 -5.60 6.09 6.02
CA GLY A 95 -5.41 7.39 5.40
C GLY A 95 -6.66 8.26 5.44
N GLU A 96 -7.83 7.71 5.10
CA GLU A 96 -9.11 8.40 5.24
C GLU A 96 -9.39 8.84 6.67
N SER A 97 -9.08 7.98 7.65
CA SER A 97 -9.25 8.29 9.07
C SER A 97 -8.34 9.43 9.52
N LEU A 98 -7.09 9.45 9.04
CA LEU A 98 -6.14 10.55 9.29
C LEU A 98 -6.61 11.86 8.66
N VAL A 99 -7.14 11.82 7.43
CA VAL A 99 -7.71 13.01 6.77
C VAL A 99 -8.89 13.55 7.56
N LYS A 100 -9.81 12.70 8.03
CA LYS A 100 -10.94 13.13 8.89
C LYS A 100 -10.44 13.79 10.17
N ALA A 101 -9.51 13.16 10.88
CA ALA A 101 -8.92 13.71 12.10
C ALA A 101 -8.19 15.04 11.86
N SER A 102 -7.53 15.17 10.71
CA SER A 102 -6.84 16.40 10.32
C SER A 102 -7.78 17.60 10.20
N GLY A 103 -8.99 17.39 9.65
CA GLY A 103 -10.02 18.43 9.57
C GLY A 103 -10.50 18.88 10.95
N SER A 104 -10.67 17.94 11.89
CA SER A 104 -11.00 18.28 13.28
C SER A 104 -9.90 19.12 13.95
N PHE A 105 -8.62 18.86 13.68
CA PHE A 105 -7.54 19.69 14.21
C PHE A 105 -7.55 21.11 13.63
N GLU A 106 -7.91 21.27 12.35
CA GLU A 106 -8.03 22.59 11.74
C GLU A 106 -9.14 23.42 12.38
N THR A 107 -10.30 22.80 12.67
CA THR A 107 -11.38 23.43 13.43
C THR A 107 -10.91 23.82 14.83
N ILE A 108 -10.33 22.88 15.58
CA ILE A 108 -9.84 23.14 16.95
C ILE A 108 -8.77 24.24 16.97
N ASP A 109 -7.84 24.24 16.03
CA ASP A 109 -6.81 25.29 15.90
C ASP A 109 -7.45 26.66 15.67
N THR A 110 -8.52 26.71 14.86
CA THR A 110 -9.24 27.95 14.52
C THR A 110 -10.04 28.46 15.71
N ASP A 111 -10.86 27.61 16.32
CA ASP A 111 -11.72 27.96 17.45
C ASP A 111 -10.88 28.47 18.64
N ARG A 112 -9.77 27.79 18.95
CA ARG A 112 -8.86 28.23 20.04
C ARG A 112 -8.18 29.56 19.75
N ALA A 113 -7.86 29.84 18.49
CA ALA A 113 -7.29 31.12 18.10
C ALA A 113 -8.32 32.25 18.24
N GLU A 114 -9.58 31.99 17.90
CA GLU A 114 -10.70 32.91 18.10
C GLU A 114 -10.93 33.19 19.59
N ASP A 115 -11.02 32.15 20.42
CA ASP A 115 -11.19 32.26 21.88
C ASP A 115 -10.08 33.10 22.52
N PHE A 116 -8.82 32.88 22.11
CA PHE A 116 -7.68 33.66 22.58
C PHE A 116 -7.78 35.13 22.17
N ASN A 117 -8.20 35.41 20.93
CA ASN A 117 -8.38 36.78 20.44
C ASN A 117 -9.50 37.51 21.18
N ASN A 118 -10.61 36.82 21.45
CA ASN A 118 -11.72 37.34 22.24
C ASN A 118 -11.26 37.67 23.67
N LEU A 119 -10.56 36.74 24.34
CA LEU A 119 -9.98 36.98 25.66
C LEU A 119 -9.01 38.17 25.68
N LEU A 120 -8.15 38.29 24.66
CA LEU A 120 -7.21 39.40 24.54
C LEU A 120 -7.94 40.74 24.37
N SER A 121 -9.05 40.75 23.60
CA SER A 121 -9.90 41.93 23.44
C SER A 121 -10.53 42.35 24.77
N ASP A 122 -11.11 41.40 25.51
CA ASP A 122 -11.74 41.62 26.81
C ASP A 122 -10.76 42.17 27.85
N VAL A 123 -9.55 41.61 27.90
CA VAL A 123 -8.47 42.08 28.78
C VAL A 123 -8.09 43.52 28.43
N LYS A 124 -7.94 43.85 27.14
CA LYS A 124 -7.63 45.22 26.68
C LYS A 124 -8.74 46.20 27.04
N GLN A 125 -10.01 45.83 26.85
CA GLN A 125 -11.15 46.67 27.19
C GLN A 125 -11.23 46.91 28.70
N THR A 126 -11.08 45.85 29.51
CA THR A 126 -11.09 45.94 30.97
C THR A 126 -9.97 46.85 31.48
N TRP A 127 -8.76 46.74 30.93
CA TRP A 127 -7.63 47.59 31.31
C TRP A 127 -7.87 49.06 30.95
N ARG A 128 -8.38 49.33 29.74
CA ARG A 128 -8.76 50.68 29.30
C ARG A 128 -9.88 51.28 30.15
N GLY A 129 -10.88 50.50 30.53
CA GLY A 129 -11.95 50.94 31.42
C GLY A 129 -11.45 51.32 32.81
N LYS A 130 -10.56 50.50 33.40
CA LYS A 130 -9.97 50.79 34.72
C LYS A 130 -9.04 52.01 34.72
N ASN A 131 -8.29 52.23 33.64
CA ASN A 131 -7.27 53.29 33.58
C ASN A 131 -7.74 54.56 32.86
N GLY A 132 -8.86 54.51 32.12
CA GLY A 132 -9.45 55.65 31.41
C GLY A 132 -10.48 56.44 32.23
N SER A 133 -10.92 55.91 33.38
CA SER A 133 -11.83 56.61 34.32
C SER A 133 -11.09 57.52 35.31
N ALA A 134 -9.79 57.72 35.15
CA ALA A 134 -9.03 58.73 35.87
C ALA A 134 -8.86 59.98 34.97
N ASN A 135 -9.89 60.82 34.94
CA ASN A 135 -9.83 62.26 34.65
C ASN A 135 -11.13 62.92 35.07
#